data_AF-A0A9J8AVQ5-F1
#
_entry.id   AF-A0A9J8AVQ5-F1
#
_cell.length_a   1.000
_cell.length_b   1.000
_cell.length_c   1.000
_cell.angle_alpha   90.00
_cell.angle_beta   90.00
_cell.angle_gamma   90.00
#
_symmetry.space_group_name_H-M   'P 1'
#
loop_
_entity.id
_entity.type
_entity.pdbx_description
1 polymer ?
#
loop_
_entity_poly.entity_id
_entity_poly.type
_entity_poly.pdbx_seq_one_letter_code
_entity_poly.pdbx_strand_id
1 'polypeptide(L)' 'MGRRFTFQHDNDPKHTAKLTSQSLKEKKVNVLQCSSPSPDSNPTENLWNDLTTAVHKQSPSNLTELEQFCYGK' A
#
# COMPACT_ATOMS: atom_id res chain seq x y z
N MET A 1 -15.93 5.05 8.50
CA MET A 1 -15.70 3.90 7.60
C MET A 1 -16.87 2.94 7.74
N GLY A 2 -17.48 2.53 6.63
CA GLY A 2 -18.70 1.71 6.65
C GLY A 2 -18.48 0.34 7.30
N ARG A 3 -19.55 -0.25 7.84
CA ARG A 3 -19.54 -1.54 8.59
C ARG A 3 -19.09 -2.77 7.77
N ARG A 4 -18.62 -2.60 6.53
CA ARG A 4 -18.17 -3.66 5.63
C ARG A 4 -17.01 -3.14 4.76
N PHE A 5 -15.81 -3.08 5.34
CA PHE A 5 -14.60 -2.83 4.57
C PHE A 5 -13.86 -4.16 4.35
N THR A 6 -13.18 -4.27 3.22
CA THR A 6 -12.26 -5.36 2.92
C THR A 6 -10.89 -4.75 2.73
N PHE A 7 -9.91 -5.27 3.45
CA PHE A 7 -8.51 -4.87 3.35
C PHE A 7 -7.86 -5.64 2.19
N GLN A 8 -7.24 -4.93 1.26
CA GLN A 8 -6.45 -5.52 0.19
C GLN A 8 -5.00 -5.11 0.40
N HIS A 9 -4.07 -6.07 0.24
CA HIS A 9 -2.64 -5.85 0.24
C HIS A 9 -2.00 -6.75 -0.83
N ASP A 10 -0.76 -6.47 -1.21
CA ASP A 10 -0.02 -7.32 -2.13
C ASP A 10 0.37 -8.67 -1.50
N ASN A 11 0.90 -9.56 -2.34
CA ASN A 11 1.34 -10.89 -1.96
C ASN A 11 2.83 -10.94 -1.54
N ASP A 12 3.46 -9.83 -1.15
CA ASP A 12 4.83 -9.83 -0.63
C ASP A 12 4.93 -10.82 0.56
N PRO A 13 6.02 -11.62 0.64
CA PRO A 13 6.22 -12.60 1.70
C PRO A 13 5.98 -12.07 3.12
N LYS A 14 6.27 -10.79 3.40
CA LYS A 14 6.04 -10.18 4.72
C LYS A 14 4.56 -10.02 5.05
N HIS A 15 3.73 -9.82 4.04
CA HIS A 15 2.29 -9.63 4.19
C HIS A 15 1.51 -10.94 4.20
N THR A 16 2.08 -12.00 3.61
CA THR A 16 1.52 -13.37 3.64
C THR A 16 2.12 -14.25 4.74
N ALA A 17 3.15 -13.76 5.45
CA ALA A 17 3.77 -14.46 6.58
C ALA A 17 2.75 -14.89 7.64
N LYS A 18 3.05 -16.01 8.32
CA LYS A 18 2.17 -16.60 9.34
C LYS A 18 1.81 -15.61 10.46
N LEU A 19 2.79 -14.86 10.96
CA LEU A 19 2.58 -13.88 12.03
C LEU A 19 1.63 -12.75 11.59
N THR A 20 1.83 -12.23 10.38
CA THR A 20 0.99 -11.18 9.80
C THR A 20 -0.43 -11.68 9.59
N SER A 21 -0.58 -12.86 8.99
CA SER A 21 -1.89 -13.50 8.76
C SER A 21 -2.65 -13.76 10.06
N GLN A 22 -1.94 -14.20 11.11
CA GLN A 22 -2.52 -14.41 12.43
C GLN A 22 -2.97 -13.09 13.06
N SER A 23 -2.15 -12.05 13.02
CA SER A 23 -2.49 -10.71 13.53
C SER A 23 -3.73 -10.12 12.83
N LEU A 24 -3.84 -10.27 11.51
CA LEU A 24 -5.02 -9.82 10.74
C LEU A 24 -6.29 -10.58 11.16
N LYS A 25 -6.17 -11.89 11.39
CA LYS A 25 -7.26 -12.74 11.87
C LYS A 25 -7.71 -12.35 13.28
N GLU A 26 -6.78 -12.13 14.20
CA GLU A 26 -7.05 -11.69 15.58
C GLU A 26 -7.77 -10.33 15.61
N LYS A 27 -7.39 -9.41 14.72
CA LYS A 27 -8.02 -8.10 14.55
C LYS A 27 -9.36 -8.15 13.80
N LYS A 28 -9.81 -9.33 13.36
CA LYS A 28 -11.03 -9.53 12.57
C LYS A 28 -11.06 -8.65 11.30
N VAL A 29 -9.89 -8.48 10.68
CA VAL A 29 -9.78 -7.76 9.41
C VAL A 29 -10.21 -8.71 8.29
N ASN A 30 -11.20 -8.29 7.50
CA ASN A 30 -11.57 -9.03 6.30
C ASN A 30 -10.52 -8.75 5.23
N VAL A 31 -9.74 -9.75 4.83
CA VAL A 31 -8.68 -9.60 3.84
C VAL A 31 -9.15 -10.13 2.49
N LEU A 32 -9.04 -9.33 1.43
CA LEU A 32 -9.24 -9.79 0.07
C LEU A 32 -8.00 -10.60 -0.34
N GLN A 33 -8.17 -11.91 -0.58
CA GLN A 33 -7.08 -12.70 -1.14
C GLN A 33 -6.86 -12.31 -2.59
N CYS A 34 -5.64 -11.88 -2.92
CA CYS A 34 -5.22 -11.67 -4.29
C CYS A 34 -4.85 -13.02 -4.90
N SER A 35 -5.57 -13.45 -5.94
CA SER A 35 -5.33 -14.73 -6.63
C SER A 35 -4.07 -14.74 -7.51
N SER A 36 -3.46 -13.58 -7.76
CA SER A 36 -2.33 -13.43 -8.65
C SER A 36 -1.07 -12.95 -7.90
N PRO A 37 0.11 -13.50 -8.20
CA PRO A 37 1.37 -12.86 -7.83
C PRO A 37 1.70 -11.63 -8.69
N SER A 38 0.84 -11.27 -9.67
CA SER A 38 1.12 -10.16 -10.58
C SER A 38 0.93 -8.79 -9.92
N PRO A 39 1.90 -7.88 -10.07
CA PRO A 39 1.81 -6.50 -9.58
C PRO A 39 0.66 -5.71 -10.23
N ASP A 40 0.27 -6.06 -11.46
CA ASP A 40 -0.81 -5.39 -12.20
C ASP A 40 -2.19 -5.50 -11.53
N SER A 41 -2.37 -6.46 -10.62
CA SER A 41 -3.62 -6.65 -9.88
C SER A 41 -3.67 -5.87 -8.56
N ASN A 42 -2.63 -5.10 -8.21
CA ASN A 42 -2.58 -4.32 -6.98
C ASN A 42 -2.87 -2.84 -7.25
N PRO A 43 -4.02 -2.30 -6.81
CA PRO A 43 -4.34 -0.87 -6.94
C PRO A 43 -3.28 0.06 -6.34
N THR A 44 -2.48 -0.43 -5.39
CA THR A 44 -1.40 0.33 -4.75
C THR A 44 -0.24 0.61 -5.71
N GLU A 45 0.06 -0.29 -6.65
CA GLU A 45 1.16 -0.10 -7.62
C GLU A 45 0.86 1.08 -8.56
N ASN A 46 -0.39 1.21 -9.00
CA ASN A 46 -0.82 2.34 -9.82
C ASN A 46 -0.66 3.67 -9.05
N LEU A 47 -1.06 3.69 -7.77
CA LEU A 47 -0.89 4.86 -6.92
C LEU A 47 0.59 5.22 -6.70
N TRP A 48 1.45 4.21 -6.49
CA TRP A 48 2.90 4.43 -6.38
C TRP A 48 3.48 5.01 -7.66
N ASN A 49 3.08 4.53 -8.83
CA ASN A 49 3.54 5.05 -10.11
C ASN A 49 3.17 6.53 -10.30
N ASP A 50 1.93 6.90 -9.99
CA ASP A 50 1.47 8.29 -10.06
C ASP A 50 2.24 9.19 -9.07
N LEU A 51 2.44 8.72 -7.83
CA LEU A 51 3.20 9.43 -6.82
C LEU A 51 4.66 9.61 -7.22
N THR A 52 5.33 8.56 -7.69
CA THR A 52 6.72 8.62 -8.17
C THR A 52 6.86 9.60 -9.32
N THR A 53 5.90 9.61 -10.25
CA THR A 53 5.87 10.57 -11.35
C THR A 53 5.76 12.01 -10.83
N ALA A 54 4.91 12.24 -9.83
CA ALA A 54 4.74 13.57 -9.24
C ALA A 54 5.97 14.01 -8.45
N VAL A 55 6.58 13.10 -7.67
CA VAL A 55 7.84 13.34 -6.92
C VAL A 55 8.98 13.67 -7.88
N HIS A 56 9.14 12.92 -8.98
CA HIS A 56 10.18 13.19 -9.98
C HIS A 56 10.00 14.57 -10.61
N LYS A 57 8.77 14.99 -10.91
CA LYS A 57 8.50 16.35 -11.41
C LYS A 57 8.89 17.43 -10.41
N GLN A 58 8.71 17.18 -9.12
CA GLN A 58 9.07 18.12 -8.05
C GLN A 58 10.59 18.13 -7.77
N SER A 59 11.29 17.03 -8.03
CA SER A 59 12.74 16.87 -7.83
C SER A 59 13.24 17.33 -6.45
N PRO A 60 12.69 16.80 -5.34
CA PRO A 60 13.16 17.14 -4.00
C PRO A 60 14.62 16.69 -3.80
N SER A 61 15.42 17.53 -3.14
CA SER A 61 16.86 17.31 -2.93
C SER A 61 17.20 16.67 -1.58
N ASN A 62 16.23 16.59 -0.67
CA ASN A 62 16.39 15.99 0.65
C ASN A 62 15.08 15.38 1.16
N LEU A 63 15.17 14.59 2.24
CA LEU A 63 14.01 13.91 2.84
C LEU A 63 12.95 14.89 3.34
N THR A 64 13.34 16.07 3.85
CA THR A 64 12.40 17.07 4.36
C THR A 64 11.53 17.65 3.24
N GLU A 65 12.10 17.96 2.08
CA GLU A 65 11.36 18.43 0.90
C GLU A 65 10.42 17.34 0.37
N LEU A 66 10.89 16.08 0.33
CA LEU A 66 10.06 14.94 -0.08
C LEU A 66 8.87 14.75 0.87
N GLU A 67 9.09 14.80 2.18
CA GLU A 67 8.03 14.70 3.18
C GLU A 67 7.01 15.83 3.03
N GLN A 68 7.48 17.08 2.90
CA GLN A 68 6.61 18.24 2.69
C GLN A 68 5.71 18.07 1.46
N PHE A 69 6.27 17.55 0.37
CA PHE A 69 5.51 17.25 -0.85
C PHE A 69 4.45 16.17 -0.61
N CYS A 70 4.82 15.05 0.02
CA CYS A 70 3.91 13.93 0.26
C CYS A 70 2.78 14.23 1.24
N TYR A 71 3.02 15.08 2.25
CA TYR A 71 2.00 15.43 3.24
C TYR A 71 1.03 16.53 2.80
N GLY A 72 1.35 17.24 1.71
CA GLY A 72 0.54 18.33 1.18
C GLY A 72 0.53 19.55 2.11
N LYS A 73 1.12 20.65 1.63
CA LYS A 73 0.75 22.00 2.04
C LYS A 73 0.23 22.76 0.83
#